data_AF-A0A2C9LKI5-F1
#
_entry.id   AF-A0A2C9LKI5-F1
#
_cell.length_a   1.000
_cell.length_b   1.000
_cell.length_c   1.000
_cell.angle_alpha   90.00
_cell.angle_beta   90.00
_cell.angle_gamma   90.00
#
_symmetry.space_group_name_H-M   'P 1'
#
loop_
_entity.id
_entity.type
_entity.pdbx_description
1 polymer ?
#
loop_
_entity_poly.entity_id
_entity_poly.type
_entity_poly.pdbx_seq_one_letter_code
_entity_poly.pdbx_strand_id
1 'polypeptide(L)'
;MADFSRLARFLTGTSVGLVLGGGGARGLAHVGMIKAMQEEGIPIDMVGGTSMGAFIGALWAEERNYVRFTQRAREWSVGMTSLWKKIWDLTYPVTSMFTGEF
;
A
#
# COMPACT_ATOMS: atom_id res chain seq x y z
N MET A 1 15.31 15.17 8.59
CA MET A 1 16.21 15.33 7.41
C MET A 1 15.56 14.87 6.11
N ALA A 2 14.85 13.73 6.09
CA ALA A 2 14.19 13.22 4.89
C ALA A 2 13.21 14.22 4.22
N ASP A 3 12.46 14.99 5.00
CA ASP A 3 11.49 15.96 4.43
C ASP A 3 12.16 17.14 3.74
N PHE A 4 13.31 17.63 4.24
CA PHE A 4 14.09 18.67 3.55
C PHE A 4 14.68 18.15 2.25
N SER A 5 15.19 16.92 2.23
CA SER A 5 15.69 16.30 1.00
C SER A 5 14.58 16.11 -0.03
N ARG A 6 13.38 15.73 0.41
CA ARG A 6 12.19 15.62 -0.45
C ARG A 6 11.73 16.99 -0.96
N LEU A 7 11.72 18.02 -0.11
CA LEU A 7 11.40 19.38 -0.51
C LEU A 7 12.41 19.92 -1.53
N ALA A 8 13.70 19.69 -1.29
CA ALA A 8 14.77 20.05 -2.23
C ALA A 8 14.54 19.39 -3.59
N ARG A 9 14.30 18.07 -3.63
CA ARG A 9 13.99 17.35 -4.88
C ARG A 9 12.76 17.90 -5.60
N PHE A 10 11.72 18.25 -4.85
CA PHE A 10 10.53 18.86 -5.42
C PHE A 10 10.83 20.23 -6.06
N LEU A 11 11.57 21.09 -5.35
CA LEU A 11 11.96 22.41 -5.84
C LEU A 11 12.93 22.36 -7.03
N THR A 12 13.81 21.35 -7.08
CA THR A 12 14.78 21.16 -8.16
C THR A 12 14.24 20.32 -9.32
N GLY A 13 12.98 19.87 -9.26
CA GLY A 13 12.37 19.02 -10.31
C GLY A 13 12.97 17.62 -10.43
N THR A 14 13.63 17.13 -9.38
CA THR A 14 14.25 15.79 -9.31
C THR A 14 13.47 14.83 -8.41
N SER A 15 12.22 15.16 -8.11
CA SER A 15 11.32 14.30 -7.32
C SER A 15 10.95 13.03 -8.09
N VAL A 16 10.91 11.91 -7.38
CA VAL A 16 10.59 10.61 -7.97
C VAL A 16 9.19 10.17 -7.55
N GLY A 17 8.32 9.95 -8.54
CA GLY A 17 6.98 9.40 -8.36
C GLY A 17 6.92 7.93 -8.73
N LEU A 18 6.27 7.13 -7.90
CA LEU A 18 6.10 5.70 -8.09
C LEU A 18 4.62 5.35 -8.34
N VAL A 19 4.32 4.69 -9.46
CA VAL A 19 2.95 4.29 -9.81
C VAL A 19 2.84 2.77 -9.86
N LEU A 20 1.92 2.22 -9.05
CA LEU A 20 1.74 0.78 -8.86
C LEU A 20 0.48 0.27 -9.57
N GLY A 21 0.66 -0.72 -10.44
CA GLY A 21 -0.44 -1.32 -11.20
C GLY A 21 -1.36 -2.20 -10.34
N GLY A 22 -2.57 -2.48 -10.85
CA GLY A 22 -3.43 -3.53 -10.30
C GLY A 22 -2.89 -4.93 -10.64
N GLY A 23 -3.22 -5.94 -9.83
CA GLY A 23 -2.72 -7.31 -10.09
C GLY A 23 -3.25 -8.43 -9.20
N GLY A 24 -4.31 -8.22 -8.42
CA GLY A 24 -4.84 -9.22 -7.50
C GLY A 24 -3.75 -9.77 -6.56
N ALA A 25 -3.80 -11.07 -6.23
CA ALA A 25 -2.85 -11.72 -5.32
C ALA A 25 -1.36 -11.53 -5.70
N ARG A 26 -1.04 -11.25 -6.97
CA ARG A 26 0.33 -10.97 -7.43
C ARG A 26 0.83 -9.57 -7.05
N GLY A 27 -0.05 -8.67 -6.61
CA GLY A 27 0.34 -7.32 -6.23
C GLY A 27 1.22 -7.22 -4.98
N LEU A 28 1.45 -8.31 -4.25
CA LEU A 28 2.51 -8.39 -3.24
C LEU A 28 3.92 -8.18 -3.84
N ALA A 29 4.10 -8.41 -5.14
CA ALA A 29 5.36 -8.12 -5.83
C ALA A 29 5.78 -6.64 -5.71
N HIS A 30 4.81 -5.71 -5.56
CA HIS A 30 5.11 -4.29 -5.35
C HIS A 30 5.92 -4.04 -4.05
N VAL A 31 5.78 -4.90 -3.02
CA VAL A 31 6.57 -4.82 -1.79
C VAL A 31 8.05 -5.06 -2.08
N GLY A 32 8.35 -6.06 -2.92
CA GLY A 32 9.73 -6.38 -3.33
C GLY A 32 10.35 -5.28 -4.19
N MET A 33 9.56 -4.65 -5.06
CA MET A 33 10.02 -3.50 -5.84
C MET A 33 10.37 -2.31 -4.93
N ILE A 34 9.55 -2.01 -3.92
CA ILE A 34 9.83 -0.91 -2.97
C ILE A 34 11.11 -1.20 -2.18
N LYS A 35 11.32 -2.47 -1.81
CA LYS A 35 12.58 -2.91 -1.17
C LYS A 35 13.78 -2.62 -2.05
N ALA A 36 13.73 -3.03 -3.33
CA ALA A 36 14.82 -2.83 -4.27
C ALA A 36 15.14 -1.33 -4.46
N MET A 37 14.10 -0.48 -4.56
CA MET A 37 14.30 0.97 -4.63
C MET A 37 15.01 1.53 -3.38
N GLN A 38 14.66 1.04 -2.19
CA GLN A 38 15.36 1.45 -0.97
C GLN A 38 16.81 0.97 -0.91
N GLU A 39 17.07 -0.29 -1.30
CA GLU A 39 18.41 -0.87 -1.33
C GLU A 39 19.33 -0.10 -2.30
N GLU A 40 18.80 0.34 -3.43
CA GLU A 40 19.49 1.17 -4.42
C GLU A 40 19.55 2.67 -4.04
N GLY A 41 18.97 3.06 -2.90
CA GLY A 41 18.95 4.46 -2.45
C GLY A 41 18.10 5.39 -3.31
N ILE A 42 17.18 4.85 -4.12
CA ILE A 42 16.27 5.61 -4.96
C ILE A 42 15.14 6.16 -4.08
N PRO A 43 14.98 7.49 -3.97
CA PRO A 43 13.91 8.07 -3.16
C PRO A 43 12.54 7.81 -3.78
N ILE A 44 11.52 7.63 -2.95
CA ILE A 44 10.11 7.59 -3.36
C ILE A 44 9.42 8.81 -2.75
N ASP A 45 9.21 9.85 -3.54
CA ASP A 45 8.65 11.13 -3.08
C ASP A 45 7.13 11.16 -3.23
N MET A 46 6.58 10.47 -4.23
CA MET A 46 5.14 10.37 -4.45
C MET A 46 4.76 8.93 -4.78
N VAL A 47 3.56 8.51 -4.38
CA VAL A 47 3.02 7.19 -4.71
C VAL A 47 1.61 7.31 -5.26
N GLY A 48 1.30 6.48 -6.25
CA GLY A 48 -0.05 6.29 -6.77
C GLY A 48 -0.25 4.84 -7.19
N GLY A 49 -1.49 4.44 -7.40
CA GLY A 49 -1.77 3.11 -7.93
C GLY A 49 -3.25 2.79 -8.06
N THR A 50 -3.53 1.59 -8.60
CA THR A 50 -4.90 1.11 -8.85
C THR A 50 -5.15 -0.21 -8.14
N SER A 51 -6.30 -0.35 -7.47
CA SER A 51 -6.71 -1.58 -6.76
C SER A 51 -5.64 -2.04 -5.76
N MET A 52 -5.03 -3.22 -5.95
CA MET A 52 -3.93 -3.72 -5.10
C MET A 52 -2.74 -2.76 -5.06
N GLY A 53 -2.42 -2.08 -6.17
CA GLY A 53 -1.37 -1.07 -6.23
C GLY A 53 -1.73 0.18 -5.41
N ALA A 54 -3.00 0.59 -5.39
CA ALA A 54 -3.48 1.69 -4.56
C ALA A 54 -3.34 1.33 -3.06
N PHE A 55 -3.72 0.10 -2.71
CA PHE A 55 -3.59 -0.41 -1.34
C PHE A 55 -2.13 -0.40 -0.87
N ILE A 56 -1.22 -0.98 -1.66
CA ILE A 56 0.22 -0.99 -1.31
C ILE A 56 0.79 0.44 -1.26
N GLY A 57 0.40 1.30 -2.21
CA GLY A 57 0.83 2.70 -2.23
C GLY A 57 0.35 3.49 -1.01
N ALA A 58 -0.91 3.32 -0.60
CA ALA A 58 -1.46 3.94 0.60
C ALA A 58 -0.75 3.46 1.87
N LEU A 59 -0.49 2.15 1.97
CA LEU A 59 0.23 1.57 3.10
C LEU A 59 1.67 2.10 3.20
N TRP A 60 2.34 2.28 2.07
CA TRP A 60 3.67 2.89 2.02
C TRP A 60 3.65 4.38 2.39
N ALA A 61 2.61 5.11 2.01
CA ALA A 61 2.46 6.52 2.35
C ALA A 61 2.23 6.71 3.86
N GLU A 62 1.49 5.80 4.51
CA GLU A 62 1.27 5.79 5.95
C GLU A 62 2.52 5.35 6.72
N GLU A 63 3.18 4.29 6.26
CA GLU A 63 4.28 3.65 6.95
C GLU A 63 5.57 3.66 6.10
N ARG A 64 6.36 4.74 6.26
CA ARG A 64 7.65 4.89 5.54
C ARG A 64 8.74 3.93 6.04
N ASN A 65 8.52 3.24 7.16
CA ASN A 65 9.46 2.23 7.65
C ASN A 65 9.18 0.89 6.97
N TYR A 66 10.13 0.43 6.15
CA TYR A 66 10.02 -0.82 5.40
C TYR A 66 9.69 -2.05 6.25
N VAL A 67 10.27 -2.16 7.46
CA VAL A 67 10.03 -3.30 8.35
C VAL A 67 8.57 -3.33 8.80
N ARG A 68 8.01 -2.17 9.16
CA ARG A 68 6.61 -2.04 9.55
C ARG A 68 5.66 -2.18 8.36
N PHE A 69 6.03 -1.60 7.21
CA PHE A 69 5.28 -1.71 5.97
C PHE A 69 5.11 -3.16 5.51
N THR A 70 6.21 -3.93 5.49
CA THR A 70 6.17 -5.35 5.12
C THR A 70 5.35 -6.18 6.10
N GLN A 71 5.44 -5.89 7.40
CA GLN A 71 4.63 -6.55 8.42
C GLN A 71 3.13 -6.27 8.21
N ARG A 72 2.73 -5.00 8.07
CA ARG A 72 1.33 -4.63 7.83
C ARG A 72 0.82 -5.17 6.50
N ALA A 73 1.63 -5.16 5.45
CA ALA A 73 1.26 -5.73 4.15
C ALA A 73 0.99 -7.23 4.26
N ARG A 74 1.80 -7.95 5.05
CA ARG A 74 1.62 -9.38 5.31
C ARG A 74 0.36 -9.65 6.14
N GLU A 75 0.12 -8.89 7.21
CA GLU A 75 -1.09 -9.00 8.05
C GLU A 75 -2.35 -8.81 7.20
N TRP A 76 -2.39 -7.77 6.37
CA TRP A 76 -3.48 -7.52 5.44
C TRP A 76 -3.63 -8.61 4.38
N SER A 77 -2.52 -9.09 3.82
CA SER A 77 -2.56 -10.20 2.84
C SER A 77 -3.15 -11.47 3.44
N VAL A 78 -2.78 -11.81 4.67
CA VAL A 78 -3.32 -12.97 5.39
C VAL A 78 -4.81 -12.78 5.66
N GLY A 79 -5.23 -11.59 6.10
CA GLY A 79 -6.64 -11.25 6.26
C GLY A 79 -7.45 -11.35 4.96
N MET A 80 -6.86 -10.97 3.84
CA MET A 80 -7.53 -10.93 2.55
C MET A 80 -7.53 -12.28 1.79
N THR A 81 -6.53 -13.14 2.04
CA THR A 81 -6.45 -14.51 1.48
C THR A 81 -7.31 -15.50 2.26
N SER A 82 -7.77 -15.13 3.45
CA SER A 82 -8.72 -15.90 4.23
C SER A 82 -10.13 -15.84 3.60
N LEU A 83 -10.27 -16.49 2.44
CA LEU A 83 -11.56 -16.78 1.82
C LEU A 83 -12.50 -17.45 2.83
N TRP A 84 -11.97 -18.31 3.71
CA TRP A 84 -12.74 -18.97 4.76
C TRP A 84 -13.34 -18.01 5.80
N LYS A 85 -12.64 -16.93 6.21
CA LYS A 85 -13.25 -15.90 7.08
C LYS A 85 -14.28 -15.06 6.35
N LYS A 86 -14.02 -14.64 5.11
CA LYS A 86 -14.98 -13.91 4.28
C LYS A 86 -16.22 -14.72 3.92
N ILE A 87 -16.09 -16.03 3.71
CA ILE A 87 -17.19 -16.96 3.46
C ILE A 87 -17.98 -17.23 4.74
N TRP A 88 -17.32 -17.36 5.90
CA TRP A 88 -18.02 -17.43 7.20
C TRP A 88 -18.70 -16.11 7.59
N ASP A 89 -18.17 -14.96 7.16
CA ASP A 89 -18.83 -13.65 7.28
C ASP A 89 -19.98 -13.47 6.27
N LEU A 90 -19.97 -14.23 5.16
CA LEU A 90 -21.05 -14.28 4.17
C LEU A 90 -22.28 -15.05 4.66
N THR A 91 -22.32 -15.47 5.93
CA THR A 91 -23.51 -16.06 6.57
C THR A 91 -24.35 -14.99 7.29
N TYR A 92 -23.92 -13.72 7.33
CA TYR A 92 -24.73 -12.58 7.78
C TYR A 92 -25.19 -11.55 6.70
N PRO A 93 -25.34 -11.86 5.39
CA PRO A 93 -25.80 -10.90 4.40
C PRO A 93 -27.34 -10.87 4.34
N VAL A 94 -27.99 -10.55 5.47
CA VAL A 94 -29.43 -10.23 5.50
C VAL A 94 -29.72 -8.89 6.17
N THR A 95 -28.77 -8.26 6.88
CA THR A 95 -29.03 -6.99 7.56
C THR A 95 -28.07 -5.89 7.13
N SER A 96 -28.51 -5.13 6.11
CA SER A 96 -28.15 -3.75 5.77
C SER A 96 -26.71 -3.42 5.33
N MET A 97 -26.59 -2.89 4.11
CA MET A 97 -25.35 -2.32 3.54
C MET A 97 -25.19 -0.81 3.84
N PHE A 98 -26.14 -0.18 4.57
CA PHE A 98 -26.02 1.18 5.08
C PHE A 98 -26.90 1.34 6.34
N THR A 99 -26.33 1.16 7.53
CA THR A 99 -26.93 1.77 8.73
C THR A 99 -26.39 3.19 8.82
N GLY A 100 -27.14 4.11 8.21
CA GLY A 100 -26.89 5.53 8.29
C GLY A 100 -27.17 6.05 9.69
N GLU A 101 -26.12 6.15 10.50
CA GLU A 101 -26.10 7.06 11.65
C GLU A 101 -24.94 8.03 11.43
N PHE A 102 -25.33 9.29 11.15
CA PHE A 102 -24.51 10.48 11.30
C PHE A 102 -24.52 10.92 12.76
#